data_AF-A0A952L1C5-F1
#
_entry.id   AF-A0A952L1C5-F1
#
_cell.length_a   1.000
_cell.length_b   1.000
_cell.length_c   1.000
_cell.angle_alpha   90.00
_cell.angle_beta   90.00
_cell.angle_gamma   90.00
#
_symmetry.space_group_name_H-M   'P 1'
#
loop_
_entity.id
_entity.type
_entity.pdbx_description
1 polymer ?
#
loop_
_entity_poly.entity_id
_entity_poly.type
_entity_poly.pdbx_seq_one_letter_code
_entity_poly.pdbx_strand_id
1 'polypeptide(L)'
;MKLLRRFRIRLSNFVTRRSADQRLQEEIAEHLAFEVEENVRAGMPPVEARRQAALKLGSVEAIRERHHAEQSIPFFENLLFDLRYAVRMVSRSPGFAIVAIATVALGIGATTAIYSVIDATLLHPLPYPNPAELVRVQD
;
A
#
# COMPACT_ATOMS: atom_id res chain seq x y z
N MET A 1 -13.99 20.73 3.72
CA MET A 1 -14.11 19.26 3.78
C MET A 1 -14.21 18.59 2.39
N LYS A 2 -13.28 18.88 1.47
CA LYS A 2 -13.23 18.29 0.11
C LYS A 2 -12.02 17.34 -0.10
N LEU A 3 -11.07 17.35 0.85
CA LEU A 3 -9.86 16.53 0.85
C LEU A 3 -10.15 15.06 1.22
N LEU A 4 -11.03 14.83 2.20
CA LEU A 4 -11.44 13.49 2.66
C LEU A 4 -12.16 12.68 1.56
N ARG A 5 -12.91 13.35 0.69
CA ARG A 5 -13.64 12.70 -0.42
C ARG A 5 -12.71 12.27 -1.56
N ARG A 6 -11.60 12.99 -1.78
CA ARG A 6 -10.54 12.61 -2.73
C ARG A 6 -9.67 11.48 -2.19
N PHE A 7 -9.46 11.42 -0.87
CA PHE A 7 -8.73 10.33 -0.21
C PHE A 7 -9.47 8.99 -0.34
N ARG A 8 -10.81 8.98 -0.19
CA ARG A 8 -11.63 7.77 -0.37
C ARG A 8 -11.64 7.23 -1.80
N ILE A 9 -11.64 8.09 -2.81
CA ILE A 9 -11.64 7.66 -4.23
C ILE A 9 -10.26 7.15 -4.66
N ARG A 10 -9.17 7.68 -4.10
CA ARG A 10 -7.81 7.13 -4.31
C ARG A 10 -7.61 5.80 -3.60
N LEU A 11 -8.23 5.59 -2.43
CA LEU A 11 -8.16 4.32 -1.72
C LEU A 11 -8.96 3.20 -2.41
N SER A 12 -10.06 3.53 -3.11
CA SER A 12 -10.90 2.54 -3.79
C SER A 12 -10.36 2.08 -5.15
N ASN A 13 -9.42 2.82 -5.75
CA ASN A 13 -8.80 2.43 -7.03
C ASN A 13 -7.55 1.54 -6.88
N PHE A 14 -7.16 1.21 -5.65
CA PHE A 14 -6.08 0.26 -5.36
C PHE A 14 -6.56 -1.20 -5.30
N VAL A 15 -7.83 -1.45 -5.63
CA VAL A 15 -8.49 -2.77 -5.60
C VAL A 15 -8.64 -3.31 -7.02
N THR A 16 -7.53 -3.45 -7.75
CA THR A 16 -7.59 -4.05 -9.09
C THR A 16 -6.42 -4.99 -9.39
N ARG A 17 -6.10 -5.88 -8.44
CA ARG A 17 -5.29 -7.09 -8.68
C ARG A 17 -5.93 -8.00 -9.74
N ARG A 18 -7.27 -8.02 -9.81
CA ARG A 18 -8.06 -8.79 -10.79
C ARG A 18 -7.84 -8.31 -12.23
N SER A 19 -7.48 -7.04 -12.45
CA SER A 19 -7.26 -6.50 -13.79
C SER A 19 -5.85 -6.79 -14.31
N ALA A 20 -4.85 -6.90 -13.44
CA ALA A 20 -3.48 -7.21 -13.85
C ALA A 20 -3.35 -8.64 -14.37
N ASP A 21 -4.00 -9.59 -13.70
CA ASP A 21 -4.03 -11.00 -14.11
C ASP A 21 -4.78 -11.20 -15.44
N GLN A 22 -5.88 -10.45 -15.64
CA GLN A 22 -6.63 -10.46 -16.90
C GLN A 22 -5.84 -9.89 -18.08
N ARG A 23 -5.11 -8.79 -17.90
CA ARG A 23 -4.26 -8.23 -18.97
C ARG A 23 -3.13 -9.16 -19.36
N LEU A 24 -2.53 -9.85 -18.39
CA LEU A 24 -1.45 -10.80 -18.63
C LEU A 24 -1.95 -12.05 -19.36
N GLN A 25 -3.16 -12.51 -19.04
CA GLN A 25 -3.83 -13.59 -19.77
C GLN A 25 -4.16 -13.19 -21.21
N GLU A 26 -4.63 -11.95 -21.43
CA GLU A 26 -4.89 -11.40 -22.76
C GLU A 26 -3.60 -11.31 -23.61
N GLU A 27 -2.51 -10.80 -23.03
CA GLU A 27 -1.22 -10.67 -23.72
C GLU A 27 -0.63 -12.03 -24.13
N ILE A 28 -0.74 -13.05 -23.27
CA ILE A 28 -0.32 -14.42 -23.61
C ILE A 28 -1.19 -15.00 -24.73
N ALA A 29 -2.51 -14.80 -24.65
CA ALA A 29 -3.43 -15.31 -25.65
C ALA A 29 -3.19 -14.70 -27.03
N GLU A 30 -2.90 -13.39 -27.09
CA GLU A 30 -2.50 -12.71 -28.33
C GLU A 30 -1.19 -13.26 -28.89
N HIS A 31 -0.18 -13.45 -28.05
CA HIS A 31 1.11 -13.95 -28.51
C HIS A 31 1.03 -15.40 -29.03
N LEU A 32 0.24 -16.25 -28.37
CA LEU A 32 -0.04 -17.61 -28.82
C LEU A 32 -0.74 -17.60 -30.18
N ALA A 33 -1.73 -16.71 -30.38
CA ALA A 33 -2.46 -16.61 -31.63
C ALA A 33 -1.53 -16.20 -32.79
N PHE A 34 -0.64 -15.24 -32.56
CA PHE A 34 0.31 -14.76 -33.55
C PHE A 34 1.28 -15.87 -33.99
N GLU A 35 1.84 -16.61 -33.03
CA GLU A 35 2.80 -17.69 -33.30
C GLU A 35 2.14 -18.89 -34.02
N VAL A 36 0.87 -19.17 -33.70
CA VAL A 36 0.09 -20.18 -34.43
C VAL A 36 -0.11 -19.78 -35.88
N GLU A 37 -0.46 -18.52 -36.13
CA GLU A 37 -0.69 -18.02 -37.48
C GLU A 37 0.60 -18.02 -38.32
N GLU A 38 1.73 -17.64 -37.74
CA GLU A 38 3.03 -17.67 -38.40
C GLU A 38 3.46 -19.09 -38.76
N ASN A 39 3.30 -20.05 -37.85
CA ASN A 39 3.59 -21.45 -38.13
C ASN A 39 2.67 -22.03 -39.21
N VAL A 40 1.39 -21.63 -39.24
CA VAL A 40 0.47 -22.00 -40.33
C VAL A 40 0.90 -21.38 -41.66
N ARG A 41 1.32 -20.11 -41.69
CA ARG A 41 1.88 -19.47 -42.89
C ARG A 41 3.18 -20.12 -43.36
N ALA A 42 3.97 -20.66 -42.45
CA ALA A 42 5.15 -21.46 -42.75
C ALA A 42 4.81 -22.87 -43.31
N GLY A 43 3.52 -23.18 -43.52
CA GLY A 43 3.05 -24.43 -44.13
C GLY A 43 2.76 -25.54 -43.12
N MET A 44 2.76 -25.24 -41.83
CA MET A 44 2.53 -26.23 -40.79
C MET A 44 1.03 -26.49 -40.59
N PRO A 45 0.59 -27.75 -40.44
CA PRO A 45 -0.81 -28.05 -40.17
C PRO A 45 -1.25 -27.40 -38.84
N PRO A 46 -2.49 -26.86 -38.76
CA PRO A 46 -2.93 -25.99 -37.66
C PRO A 46 -2.91 -26.66 -36.27
N VAL A 47 -3.03 -27.99 -36.23
CA VAL A 47 -2.93 -28.76 -34.97
C VAL A 47 -1.49 -28.81 -34.48
N GLU A 48 -0.54 -28.95 -35.39
CA GLU A 48 0.90 -29.01 -35.11
C GLU A 48 1.45 -27.62 -34.76
N ALA A 49 1.00 -26.58 -35.46
CA ALA A 49 1.31 -25.18 -35.18
C ALA A 49 0.93 -24.76 -33.75
N ARG A 50 -0.25 -25.17 -33.27
CA ARG A 50 -0.70 -24.93 -31.89
C ARG A 50 0.16 -25.65 -30.86
N ARG A 51 0.52 -26.91 -31.12
CA ARG A 51 1.38 -27.69 -30.23
C ARG A 51 2.77 -27.06 -30.15
N GLN A 52 3.32 -26.61 -31.28
CA GLN A 52 4.63 -25.99 -31.34
C GLN A 52 4.66 -24.60 -30.67
N ALA A 53 3.63 -23.78 -30.87
CA ALA A 53 3.48 -22.50 -30.17
C ALA A 53 3.38 -22.68 -28.65
N ALA A 54 2.60 -23.66 -28.17
CA ALA A 54 2.50 -23.99 -26.75
C ALA A 54 3.84 -24.48 -26.16
N LEU A 55 4.60 -25.29 -26.89
CA LEU A 55 5.92 -25.78 -26.47
C LEU A 55 6.97 -24.67 -26.39
N LYS A 56 6.93 -23.70 -27.32
CA LYS A 56 7.80 -22.51 -27.27
C LYS A 56 7.46 -21.63 -26.06
N LEU A 57 6.17 -21.41 -25.79
CA LEU A 57 5.70 -20.59 -24.67
C LEU A 57 5.98 -21.19 -23.29
N GLY A 58 5.96 -22.52 -23.15
CA GLY A 58 6.19 -23.21 -21.86
C GLY A 58 7.55 -22.93 -21.21
N SER A 59 8.51 -22.39 -21.95
CA SER A 59 9.79 -21.88 -21.41
C SER A 59 9.72 -20.45 -20.86
N VAL A 60 8.74 -19.65 -21.30
CA VAL A 60 8.52 -18.25 -20.89
C VAL A 60 7.75 -18.17 -19.57
N GLU A 61 6.84 -19.12 -19.31
CA GLU A 61 6.13 -19.23 -18.02
C GLU A 61 7.08 -19.64 -16.87
N ALA A 62 8.12 -20.42 -17.15
CA ALA A 62 9.16 -20.75 -16.18
C ALA A 62 10.16 -19.60 -15.91
N ILE A 63 10.39 -18.71 -16.89
CA ILE A 63 11.23 -17.51 -16.72
C ILE A 63 10.46 -16.40 -15.99
N ARG A 64 9.12 -16.36 -16.14
CA ARG A 64 8.21 -15.47 -15.41
C ARG A 64 8.26 -15.68 -13.88
N GLU A 65 8.49 -16.91 -13.42
CA GLU A 65 8.67 -17.24 -11.99
C GLU A 65 9.90 -16.53 -11.37
N ARG A 66 10.93 -16.22 -12.17
CA ARG A 66 12.18 -15.62 -11.68
C ARG A 66 12.22 -14.09 -11.74
N HIS A 67 11.33 -13.44 -12.49
CA HIS A 67 11.28 -11.98 -12.62
C HIS A 67 10.09 -11.29 -11.95
N HIS A 68 9.07 -12.03 -11.48
CA HIS A 68 7.94 -11.39 -10.79
C HIS A 68 8.23 -10.88 -9.37
N ALA A 69 9.40 -11.17 -8.80
CA ALA A 69 9.81 -10.66 -7.49
C ALA A 69 10.29 -9.20 -7.50
N GLU A 70 10.68 -8.65 -8.67
CA GLU A 70 11.39 -7.36 -8.71
C GLU A 70 10.57 -6.16 -9.25
N GLN A 71 9.45 -6.36 -9.96
CA GLN A 71 8.81 -5.26 -10.71
C GLN A 71 7.30 -5.06 -10.56
N SER A 72 6.55 -5.93 -9.87
CA SER A 72 5.16 -5.57 -9.55
C SER A 72 5.14 -4.54 -8.43
N ILE A 73 4.11 -3.71 -8.30
CA ILE A 73 3.92 -2.77 -7.19
C ILE A 73 3.33 -3.59 -6.01
N PRO A 74 4.13 -4.30 -5.20
CA PRO A 74 3.64 -5.35 -4.29
C PRO A 74 3.31 -4.77 -2.92
N PHE A 75 3.57 -3.47 -2.74
CA PHE A 75 3.58 -2.82 -1.43
C PHE A 75 2.20 -2.84 -0.80
N PHE A 76 1.14 -2.53 -1.55
CA PHE A 76 -0.19 -2.36 -0.96
C PHE A 76 -0.85 -3.68 -0.57
N GLU A 77 -0.65 -4.74 -1.35
CA GLU A 77 -1.23 -6.06 -1.04
C GLU A 77 -0.48 -6.75 0.09
N ASN A 78 0.85 -6.67 0.08
CA ASN A 78 1.67 -7.18 1.18
C ASN A 78 1.38 -6.39 2.46
N LEU A 79 1.28 -5.05 2.37
CA LEU A 79 0.93 -4.21 3.52
C LEU A 79 -0.45 -4.53 4.10
N LEU A 80 -1.45 -4.80 3.26
CA LEU A 80 -2.79 -5.21 3.72
C LEU A 80 -2.77 -6.58 4.42
N PHE A 81 -1.99 -7.52 3.88
CA PHE A 81 -1.82 -8.84 4.48
C PHE A 81 -1.10 -8.74 5.82
N ASP A 82 0.01 -8.01 5.86
CA ASP A 82 0.82 -7.79 7.06
C ASP A 82 0.01 -7.04 8.13
N LEU A 83 -0.79 -6.04 7.75
CA LEU A 83 -1.64 -5.30 8.68
C LEU A 83 -2.72 -6.21 9.28
N ARG A 84 -3.39 -7.04 8.46
CA ARG A 84 -4.38 -8.01 8.93
C ARG A 84 -3.75 -9.04 9.87
N TYR A 85 -2.54 -9.47 9.56
CA TYR A 85 -1.77 -10.39 10.39
C TYR A 85 -1.35 -9.75 11.71
N ALA A 86 -0.83 -8.53 11.69
CA ALA A 86 -0.44 -7.76 12.87
C ALA A 86 -1.63 -7.52 13.81
N VAL A 87 -2.80 -7.12 13.27
CA VAL A 87 -4.03 -6.96 14.07
C VAL A 87 -4.43 -8.28 14.73
N ARG A 88 -4.40 -9.40 13.99
CA ARG A 88 -4.71 -10.73 14.55
C ARG A 88 -3.72 -11.14 15.65
N MET A 89 -2.46 -10.75 15.52
CA MET A 89 -1.42 -11.00 16.53
C MET A 89 -1.69 -10.19 17.80
N VAL A 90 -2.03 -8.91 17.66
CA VAL A 90 -2.44 -8.04 18.78
C VAL A 90 -3.67 -8.60 19.50
N SER A 91 -4.65 -9.13 18.77
CA SER A 91 -5.82 -9.78 19.36
C SER A 91 -5.49 -11.06 20.15
N ARG A 92 -4.37 -11.73 19.84
CA ARG A 92 -3.95 -12.95 20.53
C ARG A 92 -3.22 -12.69 21.85
N SER A 93 -2.57 -11.55 21.99
CA SER A 93 -1.83 -11.17 23.21
C SER A 93 -2.22 -9.75 23.69
N PRO A 94 -3.50 -9.55 24.08
CA PRO A 94 -4.02 -8.22 24.38
C PRO A 94 -3.31 -7.51 25.54
N GLY A 95 -2.83 -8.25 26.55
CA GLY A 95 -2.14 -7.67 27.70
C GLY A 95 -0.85 -6.92 27.30
N PHE A 96 0.01 -7.55 26.50
CA PHE A 96 1.23 -6.91 26.01
C PHE A 96 0.92 -5.73 25.10
N ALA A 97 -0.06 -5.89 24.20
CA ALA A 97 -0.45 -4.83 23.28
C ALA A 97 -0.98 -3.59 24.01
N ILE A 98 -1.79 -3.75 25.05
CA ILE A 98 -2.31 -2.64 25.85
C ILE A 98 -1.16 -1.86 26.50
N VAL A 99 -0.21 -2.56 27.13
CA VAL A 99 0.94 -1.91 27.78
C VAL A 99 1.81 -1.18 26.76
N ALA A 100 2.10 -1.82 25.62
CA ALA A 100 2.87 -1.20 24.55
C ALA A 100 2.17 0.05 23.99
N ILE A 101 0.86 -0.04 23.70
CA ILE A 101 0.05 1.08 23.20
C ILE A 101 0.00 2.21 24.22
N ALA A 102 -0.24 1.90 25.50
CA ALA A 102 -0.29 2.89 26.57
C ALA A 102 1.06 3.61 26.73
N THR A 103 2.16 2.88 26.67
CA THR A 103 3.51 3.46 26.76
C THR A 103 3.78 4.44 25.62
N VAL A 104 3.46 4.05 24.38
CA VAL A 104 3.60 4.91 23.20
C VAL A 104 2.67 6.12 23.29
N ALA A 105 1.41 5.91 23.68
CA ALA A 105 0.42 6.97 23.81
C ALA A 105 0.82 8.00 24.88
N LEU A 106 1.34 7.55 26.01
CA LEU A 106 1.84 8.43 27.08
C LEU A 106 3.06 9.22 26.63
N GLY A 107 4.03 8.59 25.94
CA GLY A 107 5.20 9.29 25.41
C GLY A 107 4.81 10.40 24.44
N ILE A 108 3.97 10.08 23.45
CA ILE A 108 3.47 11.05 22.47
C ILE A 108 2.66 12.14 23.17
N GLY A 109 1.70 11.76 24.02
CA GLY A 109 0.83 12.69 24.72
C GLY A 109 1.58 13.64 25.65
N ALA A 110 2.60 13.16 26.37
CA ALA A 110 3.44 13.99 27.23
C ALA A 110 4.23 15.01 26.41
N THR A 111 4.90 14.59 25.34
CA THR A 111 5.64 15.50 24.46
C THR A 111 4.71 16.53 23.82
N THR A 112 3.54 16.10 23.34
CA THR A 112 2.53 17.01 22.76
C THR A 112 1.98 17.99 23.79
N ALA A 113 1.72 17.56 25.03
CA ALA A 113 1.22 18.43 26.10
C ALA A 113 2.24 19.50 26.49
N ILE A 114 3.51 19.11 26.69
CA ILE A 114 4.59 20.05 26.98
C ILE A 114 4.71 21.08 25.85
N TYR A 115 4.75 20.63 24.59
CA TYR A 115 4.83 21.53 23.45
C TYR A 115 3.61 22.46 23.37
N SER A 116 2.40 21.95 23.63
CA SER A 116 1.18 22.76 23.61
C SER A 116 1.19 23.85 24.68
N VAL A 117 1.69 23.55 25.88
CA VAL A 117 1.85 24.55 26.95
C VAL A 117 2.89 25.59 26.56
N ILE A 118 4.04 25.16 26.04
CA ILE A 118 5.09 26.08 25.57
C ILE A 118 4.55 26.98 24.46
N ASP A 119 3.87 26.42 23.46
CA ASP A 119 3.30 27.17 22.35
C ASP A 119 2.26 28.19 22.84
N ALA A 120 1.36 27.79 23.75
CA ALA A 120 0.33 28.65 24.31
C ALA A 120 0.84 29.76 25.25
N THR A 121 2.03 29.58 25.84
CA THR A 121 2.57 30.52 26.85
C THR A 121 3.74 31.35 26.36
N LEU A 122 4.60 30.79 25.51
CA LEU A 122 5.84 31.42 25.03
C LEU A 122 5.77 31.85 23.57
N LEU A 123 5.08 31.10 22.69
CA LEU A 123 5.08 31.38 21.24
C LEU A 123 3.87 32.19 20.77
N HIS A 124 2.72 31.98 21.39
CA HIS A 124 1.50 32.76 21.18
C HIS A 124 1.03 33.39 22.50
N PRO A 125 1.80 34.30 23.12
CA PRO A 125 1.31 35.03 24.28
C PRO A 125 0.01 35.73 23.88
N LEU A 126 -1.04 35.51 24.68
CA LEU A 126 -2.36 36.10 24.49
C LEU A 126 -2.24 37.59 24.12
N PRO A 127 -3.14 38.14 23.27
CA PRO A 127 -3.09 39.52 22.82
C PRO A 127 -3.48 40.47 23.96
N TYR A 128 -2.63 40.53 24.98
CA TYR A 128 -2.64 41.56 25.99
C TYR A 128 -1.70 42.66 25.51
N PRO A 129 -2.16 43.91 25.38
CA PRO A 129 -1.25 45.03 25.25
C PRO A 129 -0.35 45.05 26.50
N ASN A 130 0.97 45.02 26.30
CA ASN A 130 2.01 45.07 27.33
C ASN A 130 1.99 43.93 28.38
N PRO A 131 2.38 42.69 28.00
CA PRO A 131 2.50 41.57 28.94
C PRO A 131 3.54 41.79 30.06
N ALA A 132 4.45 42.77 29.90
CA ALA A 132 5.43 43.15 30.92
C ALA A 132 4.82 43.92 32.12
N GLU A 133 3.57 44.39 32.01
CA GLU A 133 2.89 45.17 33.06
C GLU A 133 1.96 44.30 33.95
N LEU A 134 1.93 42.98 33.72
CA LEU A 134 1.09 42.07 34.49
C LEU A 134 1.69 41.80 35.88
N VAL A 135 0.94 42.16 36.93
CA VAL A 135 1.30 41.87 38.33
C VAL A 135 0.31 40.84 38.90
N ARG A 136 0.84 39.81 39.55
CA ARG A 136 0.04 38.79 40.23
C ARG A 136 -0.39 39.29 41.61
N VAL A 137 -1.70 39.45 41.83
CA VAL A 137 -2.26 39.71 43.15
C VAL A 137 -2.54 38.37 43.83
N GLN A 138 -2.06 38.20 45.06
CA GLN A 138 -2.37 37.08 45.95
C GLN A 138 -2.96 37.65 47.24
N ASP A 139 -4.08 37.08 47.70
CA ASP A 139 -4.68 37.34 49.01
C ASP A 139 -3.91 36.61 50.13
#